data_AF-A0A842XDY8-F1
#
_entry.id   AF-A0A842XDY8-F1
#
_cell.length_a   1.000
_cell.length_b   1.000
_cell.length_c   1.000
_cell.angle_alpha   90.00
_cell.angle_beta   90.00
_cell.angle_gamma   90.00
#
_symmetry.space_group_name_H-M   'P 1'
#
loop_
_entity.id
_entity.type
_entity.pdbx_description
1 polymer ?
#
loop_
_entity_poly.entity_id
_entity_poly.type
_entity_poly.pdbx_seq_one_letter_code
_entity_poly.pdbx_strand_id
1 'polypeptide(L)'
;MLEELKRIRELLETKPPPPPPKGLWNEFLDFLSKYKVMGLAVAFIMALYLGTLVQALVKDFIMPLIGLAVPGLADLATLQITLSQQTFGVGDFLVALITFIIVAFVIFLLVKITKRWGIE
;
A
#
# COMPACT_ATOMS: atom_id res chain seq x y z
N MET A 1 -56.81 -9.08 -17.35
CA MET A 1 -56.46 -9.87 -16.14
C MET A 1 -55.55 -11.05 -16.44
N LEU A 2 -55.93 -12.03 -17.27
CA LEU A 2 -55.06 -13.21 -17.52
C LEU A 2 -53.74 -12.89 -18.22
N GLU A 3 -53.73 -11.89 -19.12
CA GLU A 3 -52.50 -11.44 -19.80
C GLU A 3 -51.54 -10.72 -18.84
N GLU A 4 -52.07 -9.92 -17.92
CA GLU A 4 -51.27 -9.25 -16.89
C GLU A 4 -50.68 -10.27 -15.91
N LEU A 5 -51.43 -11.31 -15.56
CA LEU A 5 -50.92 -12.40 -14.72
C LEU A 5 -49.80 -13.18 -15.42
N LYS A 6 -49.90 -13.41 -16.74
CA LYS A 6 -48.83 -14.01 -17.53
C LYS A 6 -47.60 -13.10 -17.58
N ARG A 7 -47.79 -11.80 -17.79
CA ARG A 7 -46.71 -10.81 -17.80
C ARG A 7 -46.02 -10.68 -16.44
N ILE A 8 -46.78 -10.72 -15.35
CA ILE A 8 -46.26 -10.74 -13.99
C ILE A 8 -45.48 -12.03 -13.74
N ARG A 9 -46.01 -13.19 -14.16
CA ARG A 9 -45.29 -14.47 -14.07
C ARG A 9 -43.97 -14.45 -14.84
N GLU A 10 -43.96 -13.91 -16.04
CA GLU A 10 -42.74 -13.81 -16.87
C GLU A 10 -41.72 -12.81 -16.30
N LEU A 11 -42.18 -11.75 -15.62
CA LEU A 11 -41.32 -10.82 -14.87
C LEU A 11 -40.84 -11.38 -13.53
N LEU A 12 -41.53 -12.41 -12.99
CA LEU A 12 -41.17 -13.11 -11.75
C LEU A 12 -40.38 -14.40 -12.00
N GLU A 13 -40.42 -14.94 -13.21
CA GLU A 13 -39.50 -15.97 -13.69
C GLU A 13 -38.15 -15.28 -13.92
N THR A 14 -37.33 -15.25 -12.86
CA THR A 14 -35.97 -14.72 -12.93
C THR A 14 -35.23 -15.47 -14.05
N LYS A 15 -34.68 -14.72 -15.01
CA LYS A 15 -33.85 -15.27 -16.10
C LYS A 15 -32.93 -16.35 -15.51
N PRO A 16 -32.98 -17.60 -16.02
CA PRO A 16 -32.28 -18.72 -15.40
C PRO A 16 -30.83 -18.31 -15.11
N PRO A 17 -30.30 -18.62 -13.90
CA PRO A 17 -28.97 -18.20 -13.52
C PRO A 17 -28.00 -18.65 -14.60
N PRO A 18 -27.09 -17.76 -15.07
CA PRO A 18 -26.14 -18.11 -16.10
C PRO A 18 -25.43 -19.42 -15.72
N PRO A 19 -25.25 -20.35 -16.68
CA PRO A 19 -24.67 -21.64 -16.39
C PRO A 19 -23.32 -21.45 -15.68
N PRO A 20 -23.04 -22.25 -14.63
CA PRO A 20 -21.81 -22.10 -13.88
C PRO A 20 -20.61 -22.19 -14.84
N PRO A 21 -19.59 -21.34 -14.63
CA PRO A 21 -18.39 -21.35 -15.46
C PRO A 21 -17.84 -22.78 -15.49
N LYS A 22 -17.62 -23.32 -16.70
CA LYS A 22 -17.15 -24.70 -16.85
C LYS A 22 -15.64 -24.75 -16.67
N GLY A 23 -15.18 -25.51 -15.68
CA GLY A 23 -13.76 -25.82 -15.47
C GLY A 23 -13.07 -24.83 -14.54
N LEU A 24 -12.05 -25.33 -13.84
CA LEU A 24 -11.34 -24.65 -12.75
C LEU A 24 -10.84 -23.25 -13.13
N TRP A 25 -10.43 -23.04 -14.38
CA TRP A 25 -9.91 -21.74 -14.83
C TRP A 25 -11.00 -20.67 -14.95
N ASN A 26 -12.17 -21.05 -15.46
CA ASN A 26 -13.30 -20.13 -15.56
C ASN A 26 -13.91 -19.87 -14.16
N GLU A 27 -13.93 -20.88 -13.29
CA GLU A 27 -14.34 -20.72 -11.89
C GLU A 27 -13.40 -19.80 -11.11
N PHE A 28 -12.09 -19.86 -11.38
CA PHE A 28 -11.10 -18.98 -10.77
C PHE A 28 -11.25 -17.52 -11.24
N LEU A 29 -11.43 -17.28 -12.54
CA LEU A 29 -11.67 -15.93 -13.06
C LEU A 29 -13.00 -15.35 -12.54
N ASP A 30 -14.04 -16.17 -12.44
CA ASP A 30 -15.33 -15.79 -11.85
C ASP A 30 -15.17 -15.45 -10.36
N PHE A 31 -14.39 -16.24 -9.62
CA PHE A 31 -14.02 -15.92 -8.23
C PHE A 31 -13.31 -14.56 -8.12
N LEU A 32 -12.25 -14.33 -8.89
CA LEU A 32 -11.51 -13.05 -8.85
C LEU A 32 -12.41 -11.85 -9.14
N SER A 33 -13.35 -12.02 -10.09
CA SER A 33 -14.32 -11.00 -10.46
C SER A 33 -15.39 -10.78 -9.38
N LYS A 34 -15.95 -11.87 -8.83
CA LYS A 34 -16.98 -11.87 -7.80
C LYS A 34 -16.50 -11.23 -6.50
N TYR A 35 -15.25 -11.50 -6.11
CA TYR A 35 -14.64 -10.94 -4.90
C TYR A 35 -13.85 -9.64 -5.16
N LYS A 36 -13.88 -9.09 -6.37
CA LYS A 36 -13.20 -7.84 -6.76
C LYS A 36 -11.70 -7.82 -6.41
N VAL A 37 -11.05 -8.98 -6.40
CA VAL A 37 -9.65 -9.16 -5.95
C VAL A 37 -8.68 -8.39 -6.86
N MET A 38 -9.01 -8.23 -8.15
CA MET A 38 -8.20 -7.49 -9.11
C MET A 38 -7.95 -6.03 -8.70
N GLY A 39 -8.98 -5.34 -8.19
CA GLY A 39 -8.84 -3.95 -7.74
C GLY A 39 -7.95 -3.84 -6.50
N LEU A 40 -8.07 -4.81 -5.58
CA LEU A 40 -7.22 -4.89 -4.39
C LEU A 40 -5.76 -5.16 -4.78
N ALA A 41 -5.52 -6.07 -5.73
CA ALA A 41 -4.18 -6.40 -6.20
C ALA A 41 -3.49 -5.17 -6.82
N VAL A 42 -4.18 -4.43 -7.68
CA VAL A 42 -3.64 -3.21 -8.30
C VAL A 42 -3.33 -2.14 -7.25
N ALA A 43 -4.27 -1.88 -6.32
CA ALA A 43 -4.06 -0.90 -5.25
C ALA A 43 -2.86 -1.26 -4.36
N PHE A 44 -2.73 -2.54 -3.99
CA PHE A 44 -1.64 -3.02 -3.16
C PHE A 44 -0.28 -2.91 -3.85
N ILE A 45 -0.18 -3.34 -5.12
CA ILE A 45 1.05 -3.23 -5.90
C ILE A 45 1.46 -1.76 -6.04
N MET A 46 0.51 -0.88 -6.39
CA MET A 46 0.79 0.55 -6.49
C MET A 46 1.24 1.15 -5.15
N ALA A 47 0.63 0.75 -4.03
CA ALA A 47 1.05 1.20 -2.71
C ALA A 47 2.47 0.74 -2.35
N LEU A 48 2.84 -0.50 -2.68
CA LEU A 48 4.20 -1.01 -2.48
C LEU A 48 5.23 -0.20 -3.27
N TYR A 49 5.01 0.01 -4.56
CA TYR A 49 5.93 0.78 -5.41
C TYR A 49 5.99 2.26 -5.05
N LEU A 50 4.87 2.86 -4.63
CA LEU A 50 4.87 4.23 -4.13
C LEU A 50 5.70 4.34 -2.85
N GLY A 51 5.59 3.37 -1.95
CA GLY A 51 6.40 3.28 -0.74
C GLY A 51 7.90 3.20 -1.05
N THR A 52 8.31 2.36 -2.00
CA THR A 52 9.72 2.24 -2.38
C THR A 52 10.25 3.51 -3.05
N LEU A 53 9.45 4.18 -3.87
CA LEU A 53 9.83 5.45 -4.49
C LEU A 53 10.07 6.55 -3.45
N VAL A 54 9.17 6.68 -2.47
CA VAL A 54 9.34 7.64 -1.37
C VAL A 54 10.55 7.29 -0.51
N GLN A 55 10.77 6.00 -0.22
CA GLN A 55 11.96 5.56 0.52
C GLN A 55 13.25 5.89 -0.22
N ALA A 56 13.32 5.68 -1.53
CA ALA A 56 14.47 6.05 -2.35
C ALA A 56 14.73 7.55 -2.30
N LEU A 57 13.68 8.38 -2.44
CA LEU A 57 13.81 9.84 -2.31
C LEU A 57 14.44 10.23 -0.95
N VAL A 58 13.96 9.64 0.14
CA VAL A 58 14.47 9.96 1.48
C VAL A 58 15.89 9.45 1.67
N LYS A 59 16.14 8.18 1.32
CA LYS A 59 17.44 7.53 1.51
C LYS A 59 18.53 8.14 0.64
N ASP A 60 18.23 8.48 -0.61
CA ASP A 60 19.24 8.84 -1.59
C ASP A 60 19.44 10.36 -1.71
N PHE A 61 18.44 11.16 -1.32
CA PHE A 61 18.54 12.63 -1.36
C PHE A 61 18.50 13.28 0.02
N ILE A 62 17.50 12.93 0.85
CA ILE A 62 17.28 13.63 2.12
C ILE A 62 18.32 13.23 3.18
N MET A 63 18.60 11.94 3.33
CA MET A 63 19.56 11.42 4.31
C MET A 63 20.99 11.94 4.08
N PRO A 64 21.54 11.95 2.84
CA PRO A 64 22.83 12.57 2.59
C PRO A 64 22.84 14.08 2.91
N LEU A 65 21.76 14.79 2.60
CA LEU A 65 21.66 16.23 2.88
C LEU A 65 21.67 16.51 4.39
N ILE A 66 20.98 15.68 5.18
CA ILE A 66 20.99 15.75 6.65
C ILE A 66 22.36 15.35 7.20
N GLY A 67 23.00 14.32 6.64
CA GLY A 67 24.33 13.89 7.03
C GLY A 67 25.41 14.95 6.80
N LEU A 68 25.26 15.78 5.76
CA LEU A 68 26.10 16.96 5.54
C LEU A 68 25.82 18.08 6.56
N ALA A 69 24.56 18.27 6.95
CA ALA A 69 24.16 19.31 7.90
C ALA A 69 24.49 18.97 9.36
N VAL A 70 24.54 17.68 9.71
CA VAL A 70 24.83 17.18 11.05
C VAL A 70 26.00 16.19 11.00
N PRO A 71 27.25 16.67 11.13
CA PRO A 71 28.42 15.81 11.20
C PRO A 71 28.30 14.83 12.38
N GLY A 72 28.51 13.54 12.14
CA GLY A 72 28.43 12.47 13.16
C GLY A 72 27.08 11.76 13.29
N LEU A 73 26.06 12.15 12.51
CA LEU A 73 24.77 11.43 12.50
C LEU A 73 24.91 10.01 11.92
N ALA A 74 25.86 9.80 11.01
CA ALA A 74 26.25 8.47 10.52
C ALA A 74 26.96 7.63 11.60
N ASP A 75 27.66 8.27 12.53
CA ASP A 75 28.39 7.59 13.61
C ASP A 75 27.43 7.11 14.71
N LEU A 76 26.19 7.64 14.78
CA LEU A 76 25.17 7.16 15.71
C LEU A 76 24.81 5.69 15.48
N ALA A 77 24.88 5.18 14.24
CA ALA A 77 24.66 3.77 13.93
C ALA A 77 25.65 2.84 14.64
N THR A 78 26.84 3.35 14.96
CA THR A 78 27.92 2.57 15.61
C THR A 78 27.76 2.47 17.13
N LEU A 79 26.77 3.15 17.73
CA LEU A 79 26.47 3.03 19.15
C LEU A 79 25.90 1.65 19.47
N GLN A 80 26.77 0.78 19.97
CA GLN A 80 26.43 -0.57 20.38
C GLN A 80 26.70 -0.73 21.87
N ILE A 81 25.74 -1.33 22.57
CA ILE A 81 25.91 -1.70 23.98
C ILE A 81 26.10 -3.22 24.02
N THR A 82 27.27 -3.67 24.47
CA THR A 82 27.56 -5.10 24.62
C THR A 82 27.33 -5.51 26.06
N LEU A 83 26.34 -6.36 26.32
CA LEU A 83 26.15 -7.01 27.62
C LEU A 83 26.37 -8.51 27.47
N SER A 84 27.31 -9.06 28.23
CA SER A 84 27.50 -10.51 28.40
C SER A 84 27.48 -11.32 27.09
N GLN A 85 28.19 -10.83 26.06
CA GLN A 85 28.30 -11.40 24.70
C GLN A 85 27.13 -11.16 23.73
N GLN A 86 26.13 -10.35 24.09
CA GLN A 86 25.09 -9.91 23.17
C GLN A 86 25.25 -8.42 22.83
N THR A 87 25.30 -8.12 21.53
CA THR A 87 25.46 -6.76 21.01
C THR A 87 24.09 -6.17 20.74
N PHE A 88 23.72 -5.11 21.47
CA PHE A 88 22.50 -4.35 21.24
C PHE A 88 22.79 -3.14 20.36
N GLY A 89 22.30 -3.16 19.12
CA GLY A 89 22.40 -2.07 18.15
C GLY A 89 21.45 -0.91 18.46
N VAL A 90 21.70 -0.19 19.55
CA VAL A 90 20.91 0.99 19.94
C VAL A 90 21.01 2.08 18.87
N GLY A 91 22.19 2.22 18.27
CA GLY A 91 22.46 3.11 17.15
C GLY A 91 21.57 2.89 15.94
N ASP A 92 21.52 1.64 15.46
CA ASP A 92 20.70 1.26 14.31
C ASP A 92 19.21 1.54 14.53
N PHE A 93 18.71 1.29 15.74
CA PHE A 93 17.33 1.61 16.08
C PHE A 93 17.05 3.12 16.05
N LEU A 94 17.95 3.95 16.60
CA LEU A 94 17.79 5.41 16.57
C LEU A 94 17.83 5.95 15.15
N VAL A 95 18.73 5.43 14.30
CA VAL A 95 18.78 5.80 12.87
C VAL A 95 17.49 5.41 12.16
N ALA A 96 16.95 4.21 12.41
CA ALA A 96 15.67 3.78 11.86
C ALA A 96 14.51 4.67 12.32
N LEU A 97 14.48 5.05 13.59
CA LEU A 97 13.46 5.95 14.15
C LEU A 97 13.51 7.34 13.52
N ILE A 98 14.71 7.93 13.40
CA ILE A 98 14.91 9.22 12.73
C ILE A 98 14.46 9.15 11.28
N THR A 99 14.86 8.09 10.56
CA THR A 99 14.46 7.86 9.17
C THR A 99 12.94 7.78 9.02
N PHE A 100 12.26 7.07 9.92
CA PHE A 100 10.80 6.96 9.93
C PHE A 100 10.12 8.34 10.09
N ILE A 101 10.59 9.16 11.03
CA ILE A 101 10.07 10.52 11.25
C ILE A 101 10.26 11.39 9.99
N ILE A 102 11.43 11.30 9.34
CA ILE A 102 11.72 12.04 8.10
C ILE A 102 10.79 11.58 6.97
N VAL A 103 10.64 10.27 6.75
CA VAL A 103 9.73 9.72 5.73
C VAL A 103 8.29 10.19 5.96
N ALA A 104 7.80 10.10 7.20
CA ALA A 104 6.47 10.56 7.56
C ALA A 104 6.29 12.07 7.27
N PHE A 105 7.31 12.89 7.58
CA PHE A 105 7.28 14.32 7.30
C PHE A 105 7.29 14.63 5.79
N VAL A 106 8.08 13.90 4.99
CA VAL A 106 8.12 14.06 3.53
C VAL A 106 6.78 13.67 2.91
N ILE A 107 6.18 12.56 3.33
CA ILE A 107 4.84 12.15 2.87
C ILE A 107 3.81 13.22 3.22
N PHE A 108 3.85 13.75 4.45
CA PHE A 108 2.98 14.84 4.87
C PHE A 108 3.14 16.08 3.97
N LEU A 109 4.37 16.47 3.64
CA LEU A 109 4.61 17.57 2.71
C LEU A 109 4.05 17.29 1.32
N LEU A 110 4.24 16.09 0.77
CA LEU A 110 3.68 15.70 -0.52
C LEU A 110 2.15 15.82 -0.53
N VAL A 111 1.47 15.24 0.46
CA VAL A 111 -0.01 15.34 0.58
C VAL A 111 -0.46 16.79 0.71
N LYS A 112 0.25 17.60 1.51
CA LYS A 112 -0.04 19.02 1.70
C LYS A 112 0.13 19.82 0.40
N ILE A 113 1.16 19.51 -0.40
CA ILE A 113 1.39 20.11 -1.71
C ILE A 113 0.26 19.72 -2.65
N THR A 114 -0.04 18.43 -2.80
CA THR A 114 -1.13 17.95 -3.67
C THR A 114 -2.46 18.63 -3.33
N LYS A 115 -2.80 18.74 -2.04
CA LYS A 115 -3.99 19.46 -1.57
C LYS A 115 -3.96 20.96 -1.92
N ARG A 116 -2.81 21.61 -1.83
CA ARG A 116 -2.66 23.03 -2.17
C ARG A 116 -2.82 23.29 -3.67
N TRP A 117 -2.49 22.32 -4.51
CA TRP A 117 -2.53 22.45 -5.98
C TRP A 117 -3.92 22.13 -6.56
N GLY A 118 -4.93 21.89 -5.70
CA GLY A 118 -6.30 21.60 -6.13
C GLY A 118 -6.44 20.24 -6.81
N ILE A 119 -5.48 19.35 -6.60
CA ILE A 119 -5.55 17.95 -7.02
C ILE A 119 -6.25 17.23 -5.86
N GLU A 120 -7.57 17.38 -5.79
CA GLU A 120 -8.44 16.35 -5.20
C GLU A 120 -8.69 15.26 -6.25
#